data_AF-A0A6P2B1X4-F1
#
_entry.id   AF-A0A6P2B1X4-F1
#
_cell.length_a   1.000
_cell.length_b   1.000
_cell.length_c   1.000
_cell.angle_alpha   90.00
_cell.angle_beta   90.00
_cell.angle_gamma   90.00
#
_symmetry.space_group_name_H-M   'P 1'
#
loop_
_entity.id
_entity.type
_entity.pdbx_description
1 polymer ?
#
loop_
_entity_poly.entity_id
_entity_poly.type
_entity_poly.pdbx_seq_one_letter_code
_entity_poly.pdbx_strand_id
1 'polypeptide(L)'
;MRTTSSQVQATVEALEAQISALLAQMTLAEKVGQMTQAEKNSITPDDVTEYAIGSVLSGGGGNPEPNTAATWRQMVVDYQQAALKTRLSIPLIYGSDAVHGHNNVQGATIFPHNIGLGASGDAELVERTAQITAKELLATSVHWNFAPAVSVPRDIRWGRTYEGFSEQTALVREMSMAYVRGLSETDHRVLPSVKHFVADGAAEWESTRSYEWIHGNWQAPDDGFKIDQGDARIDEETLRREHLAPYEDAIKAGALNVMTSFSSWNGEKMHEHRYLVTDVLKGELGFAGFVVSDWMAINQLDSDYYTCVVSSINAGIDMNMVPFDFRQFIGALTRAVENGDVSMSRIDDAVRRILRAKFWLGLFDNPITDAALLDDVGCAAHRATAREAVQKSLVLLKNDNDALPLSKSTERVLLAGRGADDIGMQCGGWTIEWQGGMGDIVDGTTLRDALNAELSSESVIYDSTAEFGDVHAPVGIVAVGEAPYAEGFGDNGHLVLCDEDIAAIEKTRAHCDRLIVVLFSGRPLVITEQVALADAFVVAWWPGTEGAGMTDLLFGDVAFTGKLNHSWPRSLDQLPLSRLKAHDQPPLFPLGHGL
;
A
#
# COMPACT_ATOMS: atom_id res chain seq x y z
N MET A 1 -12.23 -25.08 -21.90
CA MET A 1 -11.54 -25.45 -23.16
C MET A 1 -10.17 -24.79 -23.15
N ARG A 2 -9.07 -25.54 -23.25
CA ARG A 2 -7.72 -24.94 -23.29
C ARG A 2 -7.52 -24.30 -24.67
N THR A 3 -7.48 -22.97 -24.71
CA THR A 3 -7.09 -22.18 -25.88
C THR A 3 -5.69 -22.59 -26.35
N THR A 4 -5.52 -22.81 -27.65
CA THR A 4 -4.22 -23.23 -28.23
C THR A 4 -3.29 -22.03 -28.39
N SER A 5 -1.96 -22.24 -28.35
CA SER A 5 -0.96 -21.16 -28.52
C SER A 5 -1.15 -20.35 -29.81
N SER A 6 -1.60 -20.96 -30.90
CA SER A 6 -1.91 -20.27 -32.16
C SER A 6 -3.16 -19.39 -32.08
N GLN A 7 -4.15 -19.76 -31.26
CA GLN A 7 -5.34 -18.94 -31.03
C GLN A 7 -5.01 -17.74 -30.15
N VAL A 8 -4.20 -17.92 -29.11
CA VAL A 8 -3.71 -16.81 -28.26
C VAL A 8 -2.92 -15.81 -29.10
N GLN A 9 -2.02 -16.29 -29.96
CA GLN A 9 -1.25 -15.45 -30.86
C GLN A 9 -2.14 -14.63 -31.82
N ALA A 10 -3.14 -15.26 -32.44
CA ALA A 10 -4.09 -14.57 -33.32
C ALA A 10 -4.93 -13.51 -32.59
N THR A 11 -5.27 -13.73 -31.31
CA THR A 11 -5.98 -12.74 -30.48
C THR A 11 -5.09 -11.55 -30.12
N VAL A 12 -3.82 -11.77 -29.81
CA VAL A 12 -2.85 -10.69 -29.55
C VAL A 12 -2.62 -9.85 -30.81
N GLU A 13 -2.44 -10.48 -31.96
CA GLU A 13 -2.28 -9.77 -33.24
C GLU A 13 -3.49 -8.91 -33.60
N ALA A 14 -4.71 -9.42 -33.36
CA ALA A 14 -5.94 -8.66 -33.57
C ALA A 14 -6.04 -7.44 -32.65
N LEU A 15 -5.68 -7.59 -31.36
CA LEU A 15 -5.66 -6.48 -30.41
C LEU A 15 -4.64 -5.40 -30.81
N GLU A 16 -3.42 -5.79 -31.18
CA GLU A 16 -2.39 -4.84 -31.62
C GLU A 16 -2.77 -4.10 -32.91
N ALA A 17 -3.50 -4.76 -33.81
CA ALA A 17 -4.06 -4.13 -35.00
C ALA A 17 -5.15 -3.08 -34.63
N GLN A 18 -6.02 -3.38 -33.68
CA GLN A 18 -7.02 -2.43 -33.17
C GLN A 18 -6.37 -1.22 -32.51
N ILE A 19 -5.37 -1.44 -31.65
CA ILE A 19 -4.62 -0.36 -31.00
C ILE A 19 -3.94 0.51 -32.04
N SER A 20 -3.29 -0.09 -33.03
CA SER A 20 -2.60 0.66 -34.10
C SER A 20 -3.57 1.46 -34.96
N ALA A 21 -4.76 0.92 -35.26
CA ALA A 21 -5.80 1.63 -35.99
C ALA A 21 -6.39 2.80 -35.20
N LEU A 22 -6.57 2.66 -33.89
CA LEU A 22 -7.02 3.76 -33.02
C LEU A 22 -5.92 4.83 -32.90
N LEU A 23 -4.68 4.44 -32.64
CA LEU A 23 -3.53 5.34 -32.50
C LEU A 23 -3.29 6.19 -33.76
N ALA A 24 -3.53 5.62 -34.95
CA ALA A 24 -3.42 6.32 -36.23
C ALA A 24 -4.50 7.40 -36.44
N GLN A 25 -5.62 7.32 -35.72
CA GLN A 25 -6.69 8.32 -35.77
C GLN A 25 -6.52 9.43 -34.73
N MET A 26 -5.64 9.24 -33.74
CA MET A 26 -5.43 10.20 -32.66
C MET A 26 -4.56 11.37 -33.10
N THR A 27 -4.99 12.57 -32.71
CA THR A 27 -4.20 13.80 -32.75
C THR A 27 -3.12 13.80 -31.68
N LEU A 28 -2.15 14.72 -31.77
CA LEU A 28 -1.15 14.90 -30.70
C LEU A 28 -1.82 15.25 -29.36
N ALA A 29 -2.82 16.13 -29.36
CA ALA A 29 -3.54 16.52 -28.15
C ALA A 29 -4.22 15.32 -27.47
N GLU A 30 -4.90 14.45 -28.23
CA GLU A 30 -5.51 13.23 -27.68
C GLU A 30 -4.46 12.25 -27.14
N LYS A 31 -3.28 12.16 -27.79
CA LYS A 31 -2.18 11.31 -27.31
C LYS A 31 -1.58 11.83 -26.01
N VAL A 32 -1.32 13.13 -25.91
CA VAL A 32 -0.84 13.79 -24.69
C VAL A 32 -1.88 13.68 -23.57
N GLY A 33 -3.17 13.85 -23.89
CA GLY A 33 -4.29 13.61 -22.98
C GLY A 33 -4.24 12.20 -22.40
N GLN A 34 -4.03 11.16 -23.22
CA GLN A 34 -3.88 9.78 -22.75
C GLN A 34 -2.71 9.57 -21.78
N MET A 35 -1.62 10.33 -21.91
CA MET A 35 -0.43 10.26 -21.04
C MET A 35 -0.58 11.09 -19.75
N THR A 36 -1.74 11.73 -19.55
CA THR A 36 -2.00 12.61 -18.41
C THR A 36 -2.92 11.90 -17.42
N GLN A 37 -2.49 11.85 -16.16
CA GLN A 37 -3.33 11.45 -15.03
C GLN A 37 -3.45 12.62 -14.05
N ALA A 38 -4.67 13.10 -13.82
CA ALA A 38 -4.97 14.18 -12.87
C ALA A 38 -5.69 13.65 -11.63
N GLU A 39 -5.58 14.32 -10.49
CA GLU A 39 -6.32 13.95 -9.30
C GLU A 39 -7.71 14.64 -9.28
N LYS A 40 -8.71 13.94 -8.73
CA LYS A 40 -10.13 14.31 -8.83
C LYS A 40 -10.49 15.67 -8.24
N ASN A 41 -9.71 16.23 -7.30
CA ASN A 41 -9.96 17.56 -6.72
C ASN A 41 -9.41 18.69 -7.59
N SER A 42 -8.59 18.38 -8.59
CA SER A 42 -7.97 19.37 -9.46
C SER A 42 -8.54 19.38 -10.87
N ILE A 43 -9.44 18.46 -11.18
CA ILE A 43 -10.02 18.27 -12.51
C ILE A 43 -11.56 18.18 -12.43
N THR A 44 -12.25 18.57 -13.50
CA THR A 44 -13.69 18.39 -13.65
C THR A 44 -14.02 17.40 -14.78
N PRO A 45 -15.25 16.84 -14.83
CA PRO A 45 -15.67 16.03 -15.99
C PRO A 45 -15.58 16.79 -17.32
N ASP A 46 -15.83 18.11 -17.34
CA ASP A 46 -15.70 18.91 -18.56
C ASP A 46 -14.24 18.97 -19.03
N ASP A 47 -13.29 19.12 -18.11
CA ASP A 47 -11.86 19.06 -18.43
C ASP A 47 -11.44 17.70 -19.00
N VAL A 48 -11.99 16.59 -18.50
CA VAL A 48 -11.74 15.26 -19.07
C VAL A 48 -12.14 15.21 -20.54
N THR A 49 -13.25 15.85 -20.91
CA THR A 49 -13.72 15.93 -22.29
C THR A 49 -12.84 16.87 -23.12
N GLU A 50 -12.52 18.05 -22.60
CA GLU A 50 -11.76 19.09 -23.30
C GLU A 50 -10.34 18.63 -23.65
N TYR A 51 -9.65 17.99 -22.71
CA TYR A 51 -8.25 17.58 -22.84
C TYR A 51 -8.06 16.11 -23.21
N ALA A 52 -9.15 15.37 -23.47
CA ALA A 52 -9.13 13.94 -23.79
C ALA A 52 -8.29 13.11 -22.78
N ILE A 53 -8.50 13.39 -21.50
CA ILE A 53 -7.68 12.89 -20.39
C ILE A 53 -7.69 11.36 -20.35
N GLY A 54 -6.51 10.79 -20.13
CA GLY A 54 -6.27 9.35 -20.10
C GLY A 54 -6.72 8.71 -18.81
N SER A 55 -6.48 9.38 -17.68
CA SER A 55 -6.78 8.85 -16.37
C SER A 55 -7.12 9.96 -15.35
N VAL A 56 -7.96 9.62 -14.39
CA VAL A 56 -8.15 10.38 -13.15
C VAL A 56 -7.81 9.45 -11.98
N LEU A 57 -7.34 10.00 -10.86
CA LEU A 57 -7.18 9.24 -9.63
C LEU A 57 -7.83 9.89 -8.40
N SER A 58 -7.95 9.10 -7.35
CA SER A 58 -8.03 9.56 -5.96
C SER A 58 -6.77 9.15 -5.20
N GLY A 59 -6.06 10.12 -4.62
CA GLY A 59 -5.02 9.84 -3.62
C GLY A 59 -5.63 9.55 -2.24
N GLY A 60 -4.79 9.38 -1.21
CA GLY A 60 -5.25 9.21 0.18
C GLY A 60 -6.05 10.42 0.65
N GLY A 61 -7.25 10.21 1.21
CA GLY A 61 -8.20 11.30 1.54
C GLY A 61 -8.88 11.94 0.33
N GLY A 62 -8.61 11.47 -0.88
CA GLY A 62 -9.23 11.92 -2.14
C GLY A 62 -10.66 11.42 -2.33
N ASN A 63 -11.48 11.37 -1.28
CA ASN A 63 -12.86 10.89 -1.32
C ASN A 63 -13.87 11.97 -1.76
N PRO A 64 -15.01 11.60 -2.38
CA PRO A 64 -16.13 12.51 -2.57
C PRO A 64 -16.87 12.75 -1.25
N GLU A 65 -17.82 13.70 -1.26
CA GLU A 65 -18.64 14.07 -0.11
C GLU A 65 -20.14 13.88 -0.44
N PRO A 66 -20.91 13.11 0.35
CA PRO A 66 -20.47 12.29 1.47
C PRO A 66 -19.62 11.08 1.02
N ASN A 67 -18.64 10.69 1.83
CA ASN A 67 -17.80 9.51 1.55
C ASN A 67 -18.63 8.23 1.70
N THR A 68 -19.17 7.72 0.59
CA THR A 68 -19.89 6.43 0.54
C THR A 68 -19.57 5.73 -0.76
N ALA A 69 -19.65 4.40 -0.80
CA ALA A 69 -19.43 3.62 -2.03
C ALA A 69 -20.32 4.09 -3.20
N ALA A 70 -21.57 4.49 -2.91
CA ALA A 70 -22.49 5.02 -3.91
C ALA A 70 -22.03 6.38 -4.48
N THR A 71 -21.57 7.29 -3.62
CA THR A 71 -21.03 8.60 -4.06
C THR A 71 -19.75 8.42 -4.88
N TRP A 72 -18.85 7.53 -4.44
CA TRP A 72 -17.65 7.14 -5.18
C TRP A 72 -17.98 6.63 -6.57
N ARG A 73 -18.92 5.68 -6.65
CA ARG A 73 -19.40 5.16 -7.92
C ARG A 73 -19.92 6.26 -8.84
N GLN A 74 -20.77 7.14 -8.32
CA GLN A 74 -21.33 8.23 -9.13
C GLN A 74 -20.24 9.16 -9.66
N MET A 75 -19.27 9.55 -8.82
CA MET A 75 -18.13 10.37 -9.23
C MET A 75 -17.35 9.72 -10.38
N VAL A 76 -17.00 8.44 -10.27
CA VAL A 76 -16.23 7.72 -11.30
C VAL A 76 -17.05 7.58 -12.59
N VAL A 77 -18.35 7.29 -12.47
CA VAL A 77 -19.28 7.23 -13.61
C VAL A 77 -19.35 8.58 -14.35
N ASP A 78 -19.41 9.70 -13.63
CA ASP A 78 -19.49 11.03 -14.25
C ASP A 78 -18.23 11.34 -15.08
N TYR A 79 -17.05 11.02 -14.55
CA TYR A 79 -15.79 11.10 -15.29
C TYR A 79 -15.75 10.17 -16.50
N GLN A 80 -16.26 8.95 -16.36
CA GLN A 80 -16.32 8.00 -17.47
C GLN A 80 -17.22 8.50 -18.59
N GLN A 81 -18.41 9.01 -18.24
CA GLN A 81 -19.35 9.57 -19.21
C GLN A 81 -18.79 10.81 -19.92
N ALA A 82 -17.99 11.63 -19.24
CA ALA A 82 -17.26 12.72 -19.87
C ALA A 82 -16.26 12.21 -20.93
N ALA A 83 -15.41 11.24 -20.58
CA ALA A 83 -14.44 10.69 -21.52
C ALA A 83 -15.09 10.11 -22.80
N LEU A 84 -16.28 9.50 -22.67
CA LEU A 84 -17.03 8.94 -23.80
C LEU A 84 -17.63 10.00 -24.74
N LYS A 85 -17.75 11.27 -24.32
CA LYS A 85 -18.20 12.39 -25.18
C LYS A 85 -17.11 12.90 -26.13
N THR A 86 -15.85 12.50 -25.92
CA THR A 86 -14.73 12.89 -26.79
C THR A 86 -14.92 12.33 -28.21
N ARG A 87 -14.23 12.92 -29.19
CA ARG A 87 -14.33 12.55 -30.61
C ARG A 87 -14.10 11.06 -30.90
N LEU A 88 -13.18 10.43 -30.17
CA LEU A 88 -12.83 9.02 -30.31
C LEU A 88 -13.45 8.13 -29.22
N SER A 89 -14.18 8.73 -28.26
CA SER A 89 -14.81 8.04 -27.13
C SER A 89 -13.88 7.06 -26.42
N ILE A 90 -12.61 7.41 -26.24
CA ILE A 90 -11.64 6.56 -25.53
C ILE A 90 -12.00 6.58 -24.04
N PRO A 91 -12.31 5.43 -23.42
CA PRO A 91 -12.71 5.38 -22.02
C PRO A 91 -11.58 5.84 -21.10
N LEU A 92 -11.93 6.48 -19.99
CA LEU A 92 -10.99 6.81 -18.92
C LEU A 92 -10.58 5.52 -18.18
N ILE A 93 -9.38 5.49 -17.60
CA ILE A 93 -9.03 4.54 -16.54
C ILE A 93 -8.95 5.30 -15.21
N TYR A 94 -9.71 4.89 -14.20
CA TYR A 94 -9.71 5.54 -12.89
C TYR A 94 -8.84 4.76 -11.89
N GLY A 95 -7.90 5.44 -11.23
CA GLY A 95 -6.97 4.88 -10.25
C GLY A 95 -7.30 5.23 -8.81
N SER A 96 -6.99 4.33 -7.87
CA SER A 96 -7.04 4.61 -6.42
C SER A 96 -5.99 3.77 -5.68
N ASP A 97 -5.45 4.31 -4.59
CA ASP A 97 -4.72 3.52 -3.60
C ASP A 97 -5.72 2.69 -2.80
N ALA A 98 -5.83 1.41 -3.13
CA ALA A 98 -6.59 0.41 -2.39
C ALA A 98 -5.63 -0.68 -1.90
N VAL A 99 -4.71 -0.27 -1.02
CA VAL A 99 -3.49 -1.02 -0.65
C VAL A 99 -3.72 -2.05 0.45
N HIS A 100 -4.83 -1.95 1.19
CA HIS A 100 -5.24 -2.93 2.21
C HIS A 100 -6.77 -3.03 2.30
N GLY A 101 -7.42 -3.14 1.13
CA GLY A 101 -8.86 -2.97 0.96
C GLY A 101 -9.15 -1.70 0.16
N HIS A 102 -10.42 -1.37 -0.10
CA HIS A 102 -10.78 -0.09 -0.73
C HIS A 102 -10.74 1.05 0.29
N ASN A 103 -9.54 1.28 0.82
CA ASN A 103 -9.28 1.96 2.09
C ASN A 103 -9.64 3.44 2.15
N ASN A 104 -9.96 4.10 1.02
CA ASN A 104 -10.46 5.48 1.00
C ASN A 104 -11.99 5.57 1.16
N VAL A 105 -12.72 4.45 1.14
CA VAL A 105 -14.19 4.40 1.13
C VAL A 105 -14.70 4.02 2.51
N GLN A 106 -15.59 4.85 3.07
CA GLN A 106 -16.28 4.48 4.31
C GLN A 106 -17.13 3.23 4.13
N GLY A 107 -17.06 2.34 5.13
CA GLY A 107 -17.75 1.06 5.16
C GLY A 107 -17.06 -0.07 4.39
N ALA A 108 -16.02 0.20 3.60
CA ALA A 108 -15.23 -0.83 2.92
C ALA A 108 -14.50 -1.75 3.92
N THR A 109 -14.12 -2.94 3.45
CA THR A 109 -13.36 -3.88 4.27
C THR A 109 -11.90 -3.44 4.35
N ILE A 110 -11.37 -3.29 5.58
CA ILE A 110 -9.96 -2.94 5.81
C ILE A 110 -9.20 -4.17 6.31
N PHE A 111 -8.25 -4.63 5.51
CA PHE A 111 -7.39 -5.77 5.80
C PHE A 111 -6.14 -5.34 6.60
N PRO A 112 -5.41 -6.31 7.20
CA PRO A 112 -4.07 -6.04 7.69
C PRO A 112 -3.17 -5.45 6.60
N HIS A 113 -2.29 -4.53 6.98
CA HIS A 113 -1.25 -4.05 6.08
C HIS A 113 -0.31 -5.18 5.64
N ASN A 114 0.44 -4.96 4.56
CA ASN A 114 1.26 -6.00 3.92
C ASN A 114 2.27 -6.68 4.86
N ILE A 115 2.83 -5.96 5.83
CA ILE A 115 3.69 -6.59 6.85
C ILE A 115 2.94 -7.64 7.68
N GLY A 116 1.67 -7.41 8.02
CA GLY A 116 0.83 -8.40 8.69
C GLY A 116 0.46 -9.57 7.76
N LEU A 117 0.09 -9.27 6.51
CA LEU A 117 -0.17 -10.31 5.52
C LEU A 117 1.07 -11.17 5.24
N GLY A 118 2.26 -10.59 5.21
CA GLY A 118 3.51 -11.33 5.08
C GLY A 118 3.80 -12.22 6.28
N ALA A 119 3.47 -11.77 7.50
CA ALA A 119 3.61 -12.58 8.71
C ALA A 119 2.70 -13.82 8.72
N SER A 120 1.60 -13.82 7.94
CA SER A 120 0.75 -15.00 7.76
C SER A 120 1.42 -16.14 7.00
N GLY A 121 2.39 -15.82 6.13
CA GLY A 121 2.99 -16.81 5.22
C GLY A 121 1.97 -17.49 4.28
N ASP A 122 0.79 -16.90 4.08
CA ASP A 122 -0.34 -17.52 3.38
C ASP A 122 -0.69 -16.79 2.07
N ALA A 123 -0.13 -17.28 0.97
CA ALA A 123 -0.36 -16.71 -0.36
C ALA A 123 -1.81 -16.86 -0.82
N GLU A 124 -2.51 -17.92 -0.40
CA GLU A 124 -3.91 -18.14 -0.77
C GLU A 124 -4.82 -17.12 -0.06
N LEU A 125 -4.54 -16.80 1.20
CA LEU A 125 -5.19 -15.72 1.91
C LEU A 125 -4.97 -14.37 1.20
N VAL A 126 -3.72 -14.04 0.83
CA VAL A 126 -3.41 -12.78 0.13
C VAL A 126 -4.13 -12.68 -1.23
N GLU A 127 -4.26 -13.79 -1.95
CA GLU A 127 -5.02 -13.85 -3.19
C GLU A 127 -6.50 -13.54 -2.94
N ARG A 128 -7.12 -14.12 -1.89
CA ARG A 128 -8.51 -13.83 -1.51
C ARG A 128 -8.72 -12.40 -1.03
N THR A 129 -7.79 -11.81 -0.27
CA THR A 129 -7.90 -10.39 0.14
C THR A 129 -7.86 -9.46 -1.09
N ALA A 130 -7.03 -9.79 -2.08
CA ALA A 130 -6.96 -9.03 -3.33
C ALA A 130 -8.23 -9.21 -4.20
N GLN A 131 -8.79 -10.42 -4.27
CA GLN A 131 -10.08 -10.67 -4.96
C GLN A 131 -11.21 -9.83 -4.35
N ILE A 132 -11.29 -9.77 -3.02
CA ILE A 132 -12.27 -8.94 -2.32
C ILE A 132 -12.01 -7.45 -2.60
N THR A 133 -10.76 -7.02 -2.49
CA THR A 133 -10.37 -5.63 -2.82
C THR A 133 -10.79 -5.25 -4.25
N ALA A 134 -10.59 -6.16 -5.22
CA ALA A 134 -11.03 -5.94 -6.60
C ALA A 134 -12.55 -5.78 -6.71
N LYS A 135 -13.34 -6.64 -6.03
CA LYS A 135 -14.80 -6.52 -6.02
C LYS A 135 -15.27 -5.19 -5.45
N GLU A 136 -14.70 -4.75 -4.33
CA GLU A 136 -15.09 -3.48 -3.71
C GLU A 136 -14.66 -2.26 -4.56
N LEU A 137 -13.51 -2.31 -5.23
CA LEU A 137 -13.11 -1.29 -6.22
C LEU A 137 -14.11 -1.24 -7.39
N LEU A 138 -14.46 -2.39 -7.95
CA LEU A 138 -15.40 -2.49 -9.06
C LEU A 138 -16.81 -2.07 -8.65
N ALA A 139 -17.22 -2.23 -7.39
CA ALA A 139 -18.48 -1.66 -6.89
C ALA A 139 -18.55 -0.14 -7.09
N THR A 140 -17.41 0.53 -6.91
CA THR A 140 -17.23 1.97 -7.14
C THR A 140 -16.81 2.34 -8.57
N SER A 141 -16.83 1.37 -9.50
CA SER A 141 -16.37 1.52 -10.90
C SER A 141 -14.90 1.92 -11.06
N VAL A 142 -14.06 1.71 -10.04
CA VAL A 142 -12.61 1.90 -10.12
C VAL A 142 -11.98 0.64 -10.71
N HIS A 143 -11.11 0.80 -11.72
CA HIS A 143 -10.54 -0.32 -12.49
C HIS A 143 -9.01 -0.43 -12.37
N TRP A 144 -8.38 0.43 -11.58
CA TRP A 144 -6.93 0.44 -11.41
C TRP A 144 -6.59 0.65 -9.94
N ASN A 145 -5.90 -0.33 -9.36
CA ASN A 145 -5.41 -0.28 -8.00
C ASN A 145 -3.91 0.02 -8.00
N PHE A 146 -3.48 0.99 -7.22
CA PHE A 146 -2.07 1.25 -6.98
C PHE A 146 -1.45 0.24 -5.99
N ALA A 147 -1.62 -1.06 -6.25
CA ALA A 147 -1.13 -2.17 -5.45
C ALA A 147 -0.83 -3.41 -6.32
N PRO A 148 0.03 -4.34 -5.87
CA PRO A 148 0.73 -4.33 -4.59
C PRO A 148 2.03 -3.50 -4.59
N ALA A 149 2.40 -2.99 -3.42
CA ALA A 149 3.77 -2.61 -3.13
C ALA A 149 4.62 -3.89 -2.99
N VAL A 150 5.64 -4.02 -3.84
CA VAL A 150 6.57 -5.17 -3.88
C VAL A 150 7.94 -4.80 -3.29
N SER A 151 7.95 -3.75 -2.47
CA SER A 151 9.13 -3.25 -1.77
C SER A 151 9.71 -4.34 -0.86
N VAL A 152 11.04 -4.37 -0.78
CA VAL A 152 11.79 -5.26 0.13
C VAL A 152 12.54 -4.37 1.12
N PRO A 153 11.94 -4.01 2.27
CA PRO A 153 12.57 -3.10 3.23
C PRO A 153 13.91 -3.64 3.75
N ARG A 154 14.96 -2.84 3.61
CA ARG A 154 16.32 -3.13 4.13
C ARG A 154 16.67 -2.33 5.37
N ASP A 155 15.86 -1.32 5.69
CA ASP A 155 15.98 -0.50 6.88
C ASP A 155 14.59 -0.18 7.40
N ILE A 156 14.23 -0.77 8.55
CA ILE A 156 12.90 -0.60 9.15
C ILE A 156 12.64 0.83 9.65
N ARG A 157 13.66 1.70 9.66
CA ARG A 157 13.46 3.14 9.93
C ARG A 157 12.66 3.84 8.84
N TRP A 158 12.48 3.20 7.69
CA TRP A 158 11.66 3.70 6.59
C TRP A 158 10.18 3.71 6.97
N GLY A 159 9.52 4.84 6.71
CA GLY A 159 8.10 5.04 6.99
C GLY A 159 7.14 4.22 6.14
N ARG A 160 7.61 3.47 5.13
CA ARG A 160 6.78 2.55 4.32
C ARG A 160 7.10 1.09 4.56
N THR A 161 7.80 0.76 5.65
CA THR A 161 8.15 -0.63 5.99
C THR A 161 6.90 -1.53 6.04
N TYR A 162 5.76 -1.02 6.54
CA TYR A 162 4.51 -1.76 6.63
C TYR A 162 3.88 -2.12 5.28
N GLU A 163 4.22 -1.39 4.22
CA GLU A 163 3.75 -1.65 2.85
C GLU A 163 4.54 -2.80 2.21
N GLY A 164 5.71 -3.16 2.74
CA GLY A 164 6.50 -4.31 2.31
C GLY A 164 6.08 -5.60 3.03
N PHE A 165 5.88 -6.68 2.25
CA PHE A 165 5.51 -7.98 2.84
C PHE A 165 6.60 -8.61 3.70
N SER A 166 7.89 -8.32 3.48
CA SER A 166 8.99 -8.94 4.23
C SER A 166 10.35 -8.32 3.87
N GLU A 167 11.34 -8.48 4.73
CA GLU A 167 12.75 -8.33 4.36
C GLU A 167 13.25 -9.48 3.45
N GLN A 168 12.47 -10.54 3.23
CA GLN A 168 12.82 -11.67 2.37
C GLN A 168 12.21 -11.54 0.98
N THR A 169 13.06 -11.36 -0.04
CA THR A 169 12.63 -11.28 -1.44
C THR A 169 11.80 -12.49 -1.87
N ALA A 170 12.10 -13.71 -1.39
CA ALA A 170 11.33 -14.90 -1.74
C ALA A 170 9.87 -14.82 -1.27
N LEU A 171 9.64 -14.36 -0.04
CA LEU A 171 8.30 -14.17 0.51
C LEU A 171 7.57 -13.02 -0.19
N VAL A 172 8.27 -11.92 -0.47
CA VAL A 172 7.71 -10.79 -1.25
C VAL A 172 7.26 -11.25 -2.63
N ARG A 173 8.06 -12.06 -3.34
CA ARG A 173 7.69 -12.62 -4.65
C ARG A 173 6.41 -13.45 -4.56
N GLU A 174 6.33 -14.34 -3.58
CA GLU A 174 5.16 -15.20 -3.37
C GLU A 174 3.88 -14.41 -3.12
N MET A 175 3.91 -13.48 -2.14
CA MET A 175 2.76 -12.67 -1.75
C MET A 175 2.33 -11.69 -2.84
N SER A 176 3.29 -11.04 -3.49
CA SER A 176 3.01 -10.08 -4.58
C SER A 176 2.32 -10.78 -5.75
N MET A 177 2.75 -12.00 -6.08
CA MET A 177 2.16 -12.77 -7.16
C MET A 177 0.74 -13.24 -6.84
N ALA A 178 0.48 -13.62 -5.58
CA ALA A 178 -0.88 -13.89 -5.10
C ALA A 178 -1.78 -12.66 -5.22
N TYR A 179 -1.30 -11.50 -4.78
CA TYR A 179 -2.05 -10.25 -4.85
C TYR A 179 -2.38 -9.85 -6.29
N VAL A 180 -1.40 -9.92 -7.20
CA VAL A 180 -1.59 -9.64 -8.64
C VAL A 180 -2.63 -10.58 -9.26
N ARG A 181 -2.60 -11.87 -8.93
CA ARG A 181 -3.60 -12.83 -9.41
C ARG A 181 -4.99 -12.49 -8.90
N GLY A 182 -5.13 -12.20 -7.61
CA GLY A 182 -6.42 -11.89 -7.00
C GLY A 182 -7.09 -10.66 -7.60
N LEU A 183 -6.33 -9.62 -7.94
CA LEU A 183 -6.86 -8.44 -8.64
C LEU A 183 -7.31 -8.73 -10.09
N SER A 184 -6.72 -9.74 -10.72
CA SER A 184 -6.83 -10.00 -12.16
C SER A 184 -7.80 -11.13 -12.54
N GLU A 185 -8.58 -11.65 -11.58
CA GLU A 185 -9.54 -12.74 -11.83
C GLU A 185 -10.64 -12.36 -12.85
N THR A 186 -11.14 -13.38 -13.57
CA THR A 186 -11.46 -13.21 -14.99
C THR A 186 -12.86 -12.72 -15.40
N ASP A 187 -13.75 -12.34 -14.49
CA ASP A 187 -15.08 -11.82 -14.88
C ASP A 187 -15.10 -10.29 -14.97
N HIS A 188 -14.42 -9.59 -14.06
CA HIS A 188 -14.17 -8.15 -14.09
C HIS A 188 -12.81 -7.90 -13.44
N ARG A 189 -11.90 -7.28 -14.19
CA ARG A 189 -10.49 -7.16 -13.79
C ARG A 189 -10.21 -5.78 -13.21
N VAL A 190 -9.37 -5.75 -12.19
CA VAL A 190 -8.71 -4.54 -11.73
C VAL A 190 -7.25 -4.60 -12.15
N LEU A 191 -6.75 -3.53 -12.75
CA LEU A 191 -5.36 -3.42 -13.15
C LEU A 191 -4.50 -3.30 -11.88
N PRO A 192 -3.53 -4.21 -11.64
CA PRO A 192 -2.53 -4.04 -10.59
C PRO A 192 -1.48 -3.01 -11.03
N SER A 193 -1.01 -2.20 -10.09
CA SER A 193 0.21 -1.40 -10.23
C SER A 193 1.29 -2.02 -9.37
N VAL A 194 2.26 -2.68 -10.00
CA VAL A 194 3.41 -3.23 -9.29
C VAL A 194 4.33 -2.06 -8.93
N LYS A 195 4.53 -1.78 -7.63
CA LYS A 195 5.20 -0.56 -7.18
C LYS A 195 6.21 -0.75 -6.03
N HIS A 196 7.21 0.13 -5.85
CA HIS A 196 7.62 1.19 -6.77
C HIS A 196 8.95 0.83 -7.44
N PHE A 197 8.99 0.91 -8.77
CA PHE A 197 10.11 0.47 -9.59
C PHE A 197 11.26 1.50 -9.57
N VAL A 198 12.43 1.18 -9.04
CA VAL A 198 12.78 -0.05 -8.30
C VAL A 198 13.71 0.30 -7.14
N ALA A 199 13.80 -0.60 -6.17
CA ALA A 199 14.69 -0.51 -5.01
C ALA A 199 14.34 0.61 -4.01
N ASP A 200 13.06 1.00 -3.95
CA ASP A 200 12.52 1.90 -2.92
C ASP A 200 12.88 1.45 -1.49
N GLY A 201 12.72 0.16 -1.19
CA GLY A 201 13.05 -0.42 0.12
C GLY A 201 14.55 -0.51 0.44
N ALA A 202 15.44 -0.09 -0.47
CA ALA A 202 16.90 -0.11 -0.28
C ALA A 202 17.52 1.26 -0.02
N ALA A 203 16.74 2.34 0.03
CA ALA A 203 17.24 3.67 0.29
C ALA A 203 17.96 3.75 1.67
N GLU A 204 19.07 4.46 1.72
CA GLU A 204 19.86 4.60 2.94
C GLU A 204 19.32 5.70 3.87
N TRP A 205 19.56 5.58 5.17
CA TRP A 205 19.28 6.65 6.14
C TRP A 205 20.08 7.93 5.81
N GLU A 206 19.40 9.08 5.91
CA GLU A 206 19.89 10.41 5.53
C GLU A 206 20.28 10.55 4.05
N SER A 207 19.70 9.73 3.17
CA SER A 207 19.94 9.82 1.73
C SER A 207 18.89 10.63 0.96
N THR A 208 17.75 10.94 1.58
CA THR A 208 16.73 11.84 1.02
C THR A 208 17.31 13.23 0.74
N ARG A 209 17.02 13.77 -0.44
CA ARG A 209 17.50 15.09 -0.87
C ARG A 209 16.40 16.13 -0.73
N SER A 210 16.80 17.34 -0.33
CA SER A 210 15.94 18.52 -0.39
C SER A 210 16.04 19.24 -1.73
N TYR A 211 14.89 19.73 -2.21
CA TYR A 211 14.77 20.43 -3.48
C TYR A 211 14.32 21.86 -3.22
N GLU A 212 15.24 22.81 -3.40
CA GLU A 212 15.00 24.23 -3.10
C GLU A 212 13.87 24.85 -3.95
N TRP A 213 13.51 24.25 -5.07
CA TRP A 213 12.45 24.74 -5.97
C TRP A 213 11.08 24.13 -5.71
N ILE A 214 10.97 23.20 -4.76
CA ILE A 214 9.74 22.48 -4.45
C ILE A 214 9.27 22.97 -3.06
N HIS A 215 8.18 23.73 -3.02
CA HIS A 215 7.68 24.39 -1.81
C HIS A 215 6.22 24.05 -1.51
N GLY A 216 5.90 23.81 -0.24
CA GLY A 216 4.51 23.74 0.25
C GLY A 216 3.69 22.56 -0.29
N ASN A 217 4.36 21.56 -0.83
CA ASN A 217 3.79 20.36 -1.42
C ASN A 217 4.29 19.14 -0.66
N TRP A 218 3.38 18.20 -0.45
CA TRP A 218 3.50 16.98 0.36
C TRP A 218 4.62 16.00 -0.06
N GLN A 219 5.40 16.35 -1.08
CA GLN A 219 6.47 15.54 -1.68
C GLN A 219 7.87 16.15 -1.53
N ALA A 220 7.99 17.39 -1.04
CA ALA A 220 9.28 18.03 -0.85
C ALA A 220 9.57 18.27 0.62
N PRO A 221 10.82 18.03 1.02
CA PRO A 221 11.16 17.77 2.40
C PRO A 221 11.18 19.04 3.25
N ASP A 222 10.45 18.95 4.36
CA ASP A 222 10.98 19.46 5.62
C ASP A 222 12.01 18.45 6.18
N ASP A 223 12.75 18.84 7.22
CA ASP A 223 13.82 18.04 7.86
C ASP A 223 13.42 16.61 8.34
N GLY A 224 12.14 16.20 8.16
CA GLY A 224 11.57 14.94 8.64
C GLY A 224 11.89 13.70 7.80
N PHE A 225 12.01 13.81 6.47
CA PHE A 225 12.26 12.63 5.62
C PHE A 225 13.75 12.29 5.65
N LYS A 226 14.08 11.03 5.94
CA LYS A 226 15.47 10.57 6.10
C LYS A 226 15.81 9.39 5.20
N ILE A 227 14.86 8.52 4.89
CA ILE A 227 15.02 7.36 3.98
C ILE A 227 14.07 7.48 2.80
N ASP A 228 12.81 7.82 3.04
CA ASP A 228 11.80 7.82 2.00
C ASP A 228 12.21 8.74 0.85
N GLN A 229 12.03 8.25 -0.38
CA GLN A 229 12.46 8.93 -1.61
C GLN A 229 13.99 9.16 -1.73
N GLY A 230 14.77 8.50 -0.88
CA GLY A 230 16.23 8.56 -0.81
C GLY A 230 16.95 7.78 -1.92
N ASP A 231 18.20 7.42 -1.66
CA ASP A 231 19.12 6.83 -2.62
C ASP A 231 19.51 5.41 -2.21
N ALA A 232 19.18 4.44 -3.07
CA ALA A 232 19.61 3.05 -2.95
C ALA A 232 21.04 2.91 -3.48
N ARG A 233 22.01 2.75 -2.57
CA ARG A 233 23.44 2.65 -2.90
C ARG A 233 23.92 1.20 -2.90
N ILE A 234 23.42 0.44 -3.85
CA ILE A 234 23.70 -0.99 -4.01
C ILE A 234 24.27 -1.29 -5.40
N ASP A 235 25.03 -2.38 -5.51
CA ASP A 235 25.46 -2.88 -6.81
C ASP A 235 24.27 -3.44 -7.61
N GLU A 236 24.44 -3.52 -8.94
CA GLU A 236 23.37 -3.98 -9.83
C GLU A 236 23.01 -5.46 -9.61
N GLU A 237 23.96 -6.30 -9.18
CA GLU A 237 23.69 -7.70 -8.88
C GLU A 237 22.69 -7.82 -7.72
N THR A 238 22.88 -7.02 -6.67
CA THR A 238 22.01 -6.93 -5.51
C THR A 238 20.66 -6.31 -5.88
N LEU A 239 20.65 -5.22 -6.65
CA LEU A 239 19.41 -4.63 -7.17
C LEU A 239 18.57 -5.67 -7.92
N ARG A 240 19.21 -6.43 -8.82
CA ARG A 240 18.53 -7.45 -9.64
C ARG A 240 18.04 -8.62 -8.80
N ARG A 241 18.91 -9.19 -7.97
CA ARG A 241 18.61 -10.36 -7.14
C ARG A 241 17.50 -10.08 -6.13
N GLU A 242 17.45 -8.89 -5.56
CA GLU A 242 16.62 -8.61 -4.38
C GLU A 242 15.41 -7.73 -4.69
N HIS A 243 15.58 -6.69 -5.50
CA HIS A 243 14.56 -5.65 -5.70
C HIS A 243 13.89 -5.72 -7.08
N LEU A 244 14.58 -6.24 -8.11
CA LEU A 244 14.00 -6.44 -9.44
C LEU A 244 13.21 -7.76 -9.53
N ALA A 245 13.61 -8.79 -8.79
CA ALA A 245 13.03 -10.12 -8.87
C ALA A 245 11.48 -10.18 -8.71
N PRO A 246 10.83 -9.40 -7.82
CA PRO A 246 9.36 -9.33 -7.77
C PRO A 246 8.73 -8.80 -9.06
N TYR A 247 9.38 -7.85 -9.75
CA TYR A 247 8.89 -7.30 -11.03
C TYR A 247 9.00 -8.33 -12.14
N GLU A 248 10.09 -9.11 -12.19
CA GLU A 248 10.22 -10.18 -13.20
C GLU A 248 9.06 -11.17 -13.14
N ASP A 249 8.65 -11.57 -11.93
CA ASP A 249 7.54 -12.50 -11.75
C ASP A 249 6.21 -11.86 -12.15
N ALA A 250 5.97 -10.61 -11.75
CA ALA A 250 4.75 -9.91 -12.09
C ALA A 250 4.61 -9.69 -13.62
N ILE A 251 5.70 -9.36 -14.30
CA ILE A 251 5.75 -9.23 -15.76
C ILE A 251 5.48 -10.58 -16.44
N LYS A 252 6.07 -11.68 -15.95
CA LYS A 252 5.80 -13.04 -16.44
C LYS A 252 4.34 -13.45 -16.25
N ALA A 253 3.67 -12.95 -15.21
CA ALA A 253 2.23 -13.13 -14.99
C ALA A 253 1.35 -12.18 -15.84
N GLY A 254 1.95 -11.28 -16.61
CA GLY A 254 1.22 -10.39 -17.51
C GLY A 254 0.76 -9.09 -16.86
N ALA A 255 1.45 -8.61 -15.82
CA ALA A 255 1.23 -7.26 -15.29
C ALA A 255 1.32 -6.21 -16.43
N LEU A 256 0.38 -5.27 -16.44
CA LEU A 256 0.28 -4.23 -17.47
C LEU A 256 0.53 -2.82 -16.94
N ASN A 257 0.82 -2.66 -15.66
CA ASN A 257 1.24 -1.39 -15.09
C ASN A 257 2.34 -1.57 -14.03
N VAL A 258 3.29 -0.65 -14.08
CA VAL A 258 4.39 -0.50 -13.12
C VAL A 258 4.46 0.98 -12.75
N MET A 259 4.50 1.28 -11.45
CA MET A 259 4.71 2.64 -10.97
C MET A 259 6.18 2.85 -10.61
N THR A 260 6.76 3.94 -11.08
CA THR A 260 8.18 4.27 -10.87
C THR A 260 8.38 4.89 -9.49
N SER A 261 9.41 4.47 -8.76
CA SER A 261 9.76 4.94 -7.41
C SER A 261 10.26 6.38 -7.42
N PHE A 262 9.94 7.16 -6.37
CA PHE A 262 10.64 8.42 -6.12
C PHE A 262 12.14 8.25 -5.87
N SER A 263 12.59 7.08 -5.41
CA SER A 263 13.97 6.86 -5.00
C SER A 263 14.97 7.04 -6.14
N SER A 264 16.24 7.14 -5.77
CA SER A 264 17.38 7.12 -6.69
C SER A 264 18.10 5.78 -6.58
N TRP A 265 18.82 5.39 -7.63
CA TRP A 265 19.82 4.32 -7.55
C TRP A 265 21.18 4.90 -7.89
N ASN A 266 22.12 4.78 -6.95
CA ASN A 266 23.47 5.35 -7.07
C ASN A 266 23.47 6.83 -7.52
N GLY A 267 22.50 7.59 -7.03
CA GLY A 267 22.38 9.03 -7.19
C GLY A 267 21.55 9.54 -8.37
N GLU A 268 21.09 8.67 -9.28
CA GLU A 268 20.20 9.01 -10.41
C GLU A 268 18.74 8.67 -10.08
N LYS A 269 17.82 9.62 -10.31
CA LYS A 269 16.39 9.46 -9.99
C LYS A 269 15.72 8.45 -10.92
N MET A 270 14.91 7.53 -10.37
CA MET A 270 14.23 6.51 -11.19
C MET A 270 13.37 7.11 -12.31
N HIS A 271 12.71 8.25 -12.08
CA HIS A 271 11.85 8.89 -13.09
C HIS A 271 12.61 9.46 -14.30
N GLU A 272 13.94 9.62 -14.24
CA GLU A 272 14.78 9.94 -15.40
C GLU A 272 15.72 8.80 -15.82
N HIS A 273 15.66 7.66 -15.12
CA HIS A 273 16.61 6.57 -15.27
C HIS A 273 16.33 5.71 -16.51
N ARG A 274 16.76 6.18 -17.68
CA ARG A 274 16.47 5.52 -18.97
C ARG A 274 16.93 4.06 -19.03
N TYR A 275 18.12 3.76 -18.47
CA TYR A 275 18.63 2.39 -18.45
C TYR A 275 17.67 1.41 -17.75
N LEU A 276 17.24 1.70 -16.51
CA LEU A 276 16.35 0.81 -15.77
C LEU A 276 14.93 0.79 -16.34
N VAL A 277 14.37 1.95 -16.68
CA VAL A 277 12.96 2.05 -17.13
C VAL A 277 12.77 1.56 -18.56
N THR A 278 13.69 1.91 -19.48
CA THR A 278 13.57 1.52 -20.89
C THR A 278 14.36 0.26 -21.19
N ASP A 279 15.67 0.23 -20.91
CA ASP A 279 16.51 -0.87 -21.40
C ASP A 279 16.28 -2.16 -20.59
N VAL A 280 16.15 -2.06 -19.27
CA VAL A 280 15.88 -3.23 -18.40
C VAL A 280 14.39 -3.57 -18.38
N LEU A 281 13.52 -2.70 -17.87
CA LEU A 281 12.10 -3.03 -17.68
C LEU A 281 11.38 -3.30 -19.02
N LYS A 282 11.41 -2.34 -19.96
CA LYS A 282 10.72 -2.49 -21.25
C LYS A 282 11.48 -3.40 -22.23
N GLY A 283 12.81 -3.35 -22.22
CA GLY A 283 13.68 -4.11 -23.11
C GLY A 283 13.93 -5.53 -22.62
N GLU A 284 14.83 -5.69 -21.66
CA GLU A 284 15.31 -6.97 -21.14
C GLU A 284 14.18 -7.84 -20.57
N LEU A 285 13.31 -7.27 -19.72
CA LEU A 285 12.20 -7.99 -19.10
C LEU A 285 10.98 -8.09 -20.01
N GLY A 286 10.97 -7.37 -21.14
CA GLY A 286 9.88 -7.41 -22.11
C GLY A 286 8.55 -6.88 -21.58
N PHE A 287 8.56 -5.97 -20.60
CA PHE A 287 7.33 -5.37 -20.07
C PHE A 287 6.55 -4.67 -21.19
N ALA A 288 5.35 -5.19 -21.48
CA ALA A 288 4.46 -4.67 -22.52
C ALA A 288 3.38 -3.72 -21.97
N GLY A 289 3.29 -3.55 -20.66
CA GLY A 289 2.38 -2.59 -20.03
C GLY A 289 2.86 -1.15 -20.14
N PHE A 290 2.20 -0.25 -19.41
CA PHE A 290 2.58 1.15 -19.30
C PHE A 290 3.22 1.48 -17.95
N VAL A 291 4.23 2.34 -17.97
CA VAL A 291 4.93 2.86 -16.80
C VAL A 291 4.27 4.18 -16.37
N VAL A 292 3.80 4.24 -15.12
CA VAL A 292 3.29 5.49 -14.54
C VAL A 292 4.34 6.13 -13.64
N SER A 293 4.40 7.46 -13.57
CA SER A 293 5.13 8.16 -12.50
C SER A 293 4.45 7.97 -11.15
N ASP A 294 5.15 8.31 -10.07
CA ASP A 294 4.49 8.53 -8.78
C ASP A 294 3.93 9.97 -8.73
N TRP A 295 3.18 10.29 -7.69
CA TRP A 295 2.50 11.57 -7.44
C TRP A 295 3.49 12.74 -7.57
N MET A 296 3.32 13.63 -8.58
CA MET A 296 4.26 14.69 -9.05
C MET A 296 5.77 14.35 -9.02
N ALA A 297 6.17 13.09 -9.11
CA ALA A 297 7.56 12.71 -8.88
C ALA A 297 8.56 13.33 -9.86
N ILE A 298 8.10 13.65 -11.08
CA ILE A 298 8.94 14.32 -12.07
C ILE A 298 9.37 15.72 -11.63
N ASN A 299 8.67 16.37 -10.70
CA ASN A 299 9.04 17.68 -10.18
C ASN A 299 10.37 17.65 -9.40
N GLN A 300 10.84 16.48 -8.97
CA GLN A 300 12.13 16.31 -8.28
C GLN A 300 13.34 16.26 -9.21
N LEU A 301 13.14 16.25 -10.53
CA LEU A 301 14.22 16.07 -11.50
C LEU A 301 15.02 17.36 -11.74
N ASP A 302 14.33 18.48 -11.93
CA ASP A 302 14.94 19.77 -12.23
C ASP A 302 14.05 20.92 -11.72
N SER A 303 14.62 22.11 -11.58
CA SER A 303 13.86 23.33 -11.25
C SER A 303 13.08 23.89 -12.43
N ASP A 304 13.47 23.55 -13.67
CA ASP A 304 12.69 23.78 -14.87
C ASP A 304 11.75 22.59 -15.15
N TYR A 305 10.46 22.82 -14.95
CA TYR A 305 9.43 21.80 -15.18
C TYR A 305 9.41 21.25 -16.62
N TYR A 306 9.80 22.05 -17.62
CA TYR A 306 9.89 21.54 -18.99
C TYR A 306 10.97 20.47 -19.12
N THR A 307 12.13 20.68 -18.50
CA THR A 307 13.21 19.70 -18.42
C THR A 307 12.74 18.43 -17.72
N CYS A 308 11.98 18.53 -16.62
CA CYS A 308 11.37 17.37 -15.95
C CYS A 308 10.49 16.53 -16.89
N VAL A 309 9.64 17.19 -17.70
CA VAL A 309 8.76 16.50 -18.65
C VAL A 309 9.55 15.83 -19.76
N VAL A 310 10.54 16.50 -20.33
CA VAL A 310 11.39 15.93 -21.39
C VAL A 310 12.18 14.73 -20.87
N SER A 311 12.86 14.86 -19.74
CA SER A 311 13.69 13.80 -19.15
C SER A 311 12.85 12.57 -18.80
N SER A 312 11.71 12.75 -18.13
CA SER A 312 10.86 11.62 -17.71
C SER A 312 10.24 10.86 -18.88
N ILE A 313 9.73 11.57 -19.89
CA ILE A 313 9.14 10.92 -21.06
C ILE A 313 10.22 10.21 -21.89
N ASN A 314 11.41 10.80 -22.04
CA ASN A 314 12.50 10.15 -22.76
C ASN A 314 13.15 9.00 -21.98
N ALA A 315 13.06 9.00 -20.64
CA ALA A 315 13.50 7.89 -19.80
C ALA A 315 12.63 6.64 -19.96
N GLY A 316 11.36 6.82 -20.29
CA GLY A 316 10.45 5.70 -20.55
C GLY A 316 9.09 5.81 -19.87
N ILE A 317 8.80 6.86 -19.11
CA ILE A 317 7.49 7.04 -18.47
C ILE A 317 6.40 7.17 -19.56
N ASP A 318 5.27 6.51 -19.36
CA ASP A 318 4.15 6.45 -20.31
C ASP A 318 2.99 7.35 -19.88
N MET A 319 2.73 7.42 -18.58
CA MET A 319 1.69 8.25 -17.99
C MET A 319 2.27 9.01 -16.79
N ASN A 320 2.06 10.32 -16.72
CA ASN A 320 2.49 11.10 -15.55
C ASN A 320 1.30 11.40 -14.64
N MET A 321 1.48 11.10 -13.36
CA MET A 321 0.59 11.46 -12.27
C MET A 321 0.86 12.92 -11.88
N VAL A 322 0.07 13.82 -12.46
CA VAL A 322 0.16 15.28 -12.32
C VAL A 322 -1.08 15.79 -11.59
N PRO A 323 -1.15 15.58 -10.27
CA PRO A 323 -2.37 15.71 -9.49
C PRO A 323 -2.99 17.11 -9.51
N PHE A 324 -2.18 18.18 -9.62
CA PHE A 324 -2.66 19.57 -9.53
C PHE A 324 -2.72 20.28 -10.88
N ASP A 325 -1.55 20.57 -11.48
CA ASP A 325 -1.46 21.35 -12.71
C ASP A 325 -1.26 20.46 -13.95
N PHE A 326 -2.27 19.65 -14.25
CA PHE A 326 -2.26 18.80 -15.43
C PHE A 326 -2.20 19.60 -16.75
N ARG A 327 -2.66 20.86 -16.76
CA ARG A 327 -2.60 21.73 -17.94
C ARG A 327 -1.17 22.16 -18.23
N GLN A 328 -0.37 22.46 -17.21
CA GLN A 328 1.06 22.73 -17.36
C GLN A 328 1.79 21.52 -17.98
N PHE A 329 1.49 20.30 -17.52
CA PHE A 329 2.04 19.07 -18.11
C PHE A 329 1.68 18.93 -19.60
N ILE A 330 0.39 19.06 -19.94
CA ILE A 330 -0.09 18.96 -21.33
C ILE A 330 0.61 20.00 -22.21
N GLY A 331 0.70 21.26 -21.75
CA GLY A 331 1.37 22.33 -22.48
C GLY A 331 2.88 22.07 -22.68
N ALA A 332 3.56 21.63 -21.62
CA ALA A 332 4.99 21.33 -21.67
C ALA A 332 5.30 20.14 -22.60
N LEU A 333 4.54 19.05 -22.51
CA LEU A 333 4.74 17.87 -23.36
C LEU A 333 4.39 18.15 -24.83
N THR A 334 3.32 18.91 -25.08
CA THR A 334 2.97 19.33 -26.45
C THR A 334 4.12 20.12 -27.07
N ARG A 335 4.64 21.12 -26.34
CA ARG A 335 5.80 21.92 -26.77
C ARG A 335 7.05 21.07 -26.98
N ALA A 336 7.31 20.09 -26.11
CA ALA A 336 8.45 19.18 -26.23
C ALA A 336 8.41 18.37 -27.52
N VAL A 337 7.22 17.93 -27.92
CA VAL A 337 7.03 17.20 -29.17
C VAL A 337 7.17 18.12 -30.38
N GLU A 338 6.58 19.32 -30.34
CA GLU A 338 6.69 20.33 -31.42
C GLU A 338 8.14 20.78 -31.66
N ASN A 339 8.93 20.89 -30.60
CA ASN A 339 10.36 21.22 -30.67
C ASN A 339 11.24 20.03 -31.10
N GLY A 340 10.72 18.80 -31.06
CA GLY A 340 11.48 17.58 -31.34
C GLY A 340 12.32 17.07 -30.16
N ASP A 341 12.16 17.66 -28.96
CA ASP A 341 12.82 17.21 -27.73
C ASP A 341 12.25 15.88 -27.22
N VAL A 342 10.99 15.60 -27.56
CA VAL A 342 10.34 14.28 -27.40
C VAL A 342 9.84 13.82 -28.76
N SER A 343 10.22 12.61 -29.20
CA SER A 343 9.81 12.12 -30.50
C SER A 343 8.34 11.68 -30.53
N MET A 344 7.67 11.85 -31.67
CA MET A 344 6.33 11.26 -31.88
C MET A 344 6.31 9.74 -31.68
N SER A 345 7.41 9.04 -31.97
CA SER A 345 7.52 7.60 -31.72
C SER A 345 7.50 7.25 -30.23
N ARG A 346 8.04 8.11 -29.36
CA ARG A 346 7.99 7.93 -27.89
C ARG A 346 6.56 8.11 -27.38
N ILE A 347 5.86 9.12 -27.89
CA ILE A 347 4.42 9.34 -27.63
C ILE A 347 3.59 8.15 -28.08
N ASP A 348 3.82 7.64 -29.29
CA ASP A 348 3.11 6.48 -29.83
C ASP A 348 3.35 5.20 -29.04
N ASP A 349 4.57 4.98 -28.53
CA ASP A 349 4.88 3.87 -27.62
C ASP A 349 4.09 3.99 -26.30
N ALA A 350 4.11 5.17 -25.67
CA ALA A 350 3.39 5.41 -24.43
C ALA A 350 1.88 5.17 -24.56
N VAL A 351 1.27 5.78 -25.56
CA VAL A 351 -0.17 5.66 -25.79
C VAL A 351 -0.56 4.23 -26.19
N ARG A 352 0.25 3.53 -27.00
CA ARG A 352 0.00 2.12 -27.32
C ARG A 352 -0.07 1.26 -26.05
N ARG A 353 0.84 1.48 -25.09
CA ARG A 353 0.89 0.75 -23.81
C ARG A 353 -0.32 1.05 -22.92
N ILE A 354 -0.73 2.32 -22.84
CA ILE A 354 -1.94 2.74 -22.11
C ILE A 354 -3.19 2.13 -22.73
N LEU A 355 -3.34 2.20 -24.05
CA LEU A 355 -4.48 1.62 -24.75
C LEU A 355 -4.53 0.10 -24.57
N ARG A 356 -3.39 -0.60 -24.59
CA ARG A 356 -3.32 -2.03 -24.31
C ARG A 356 -3.92 -2.38 -22.96
N ALA A 357 -3.59 -1.64 -21.91
CA ALA A 357 -4.18 -1.85 -20.59
C ALA A 357 -5.70 -1.58 -20.58
N LYS A 358 -6.15 -0.51 -21.26
CA LYS A 358 -7.59 -0.20 -21.36
C LYS A 358 -8.40 -1.26 -22.10
N PHE A 359 -7.85 -1.83 -23.18
CA PHE A 359 -8.45 -2.97 -23.87
C PHE A 359 -8.44 -4.23 -23.00
N TRP A 360 -7.34 -4.51 -22.29
CA TRP A 360 -7.24 -5.67 -21.41
C TRP A 360 -8.25 -5.63 -20.25
N LEU A 361 -8.54 -4.43 -19.75
CA LEU A 361 -9.59 -4.18 -18.76
C LEU A 361 -11.02 -4.32 -19.33
N GLY A 362 -11.18 -4.36 -20.67
CA GLY A 362 -12.49 -4.38 -21.32
C GLY A 362 -13.23 -3.03 -21.27
N LEU A 363 -12.52 -1.93 -20.99
CA LEU A 363 -13.16 -0.61 -20.82
C LEU A 363 -13.85 -0.09 -22.10
N PHE A 364 -13.43 -0.54 -23.28
CA PHE A 364 -14.09 -0.19 -24.54
C PHE A 364 -15.45 -0.88 -24.72
N ASP A 365 -15.67 -2.01 -24.04
CA ASP A 365 -16.92 -2.77 -24.09
C ASP A 365 -17.81 -2.43 -22.90
N ASN A 366 -17.25 -2.44 -21.68
CA ASN A 366 -17.95 -2.21 -20.43
C ASN A 366 -17.19 -1.20 -19.53
N PRO A 367 -17.23 0.10 -19.86
CA PRO A 367 -16.51 1.13 -19.11
C PRO A 367 -17.05 1.40 -17.69
N ILE A 368 -18.27 0.96 -17.41
CA ILE A 368 -18.98 1.17 -16.14
C ILE A 368 -19.42 -0.21 -15.65
N THR A 369 -19.10 -0.53 -14.40
CA THR A 369 -19.40 -1.82 -13.76
C THR A 369 -20.87 -1.96 -13.37
N ASP A 370 -21.31 -3.11 -12.88
CA ASP A 370 -22.67 -3.28 -12.34
C ASP A 370 -22.84 -2.53 -11.00
N ALA A 371 -23.97 -1.84 -10.81
CA ALA A 371 -24.30 -1.17 -9.56
C ALA A 371 -24.71 -2.15 -8.45
N ALA A 372 -25.10 -3.38 -8.79
CA ALA A 372 -25.43 -4.41 -7.81
C ALA A 372 -24.24 -4.78 -6.89
N LEU A 373 -23.00 -4.56 -7.35
CA LEU A 373 -21.80 -4.80 -6.56
C LEU A 373 -21.69 -3.87 -5.31
N LEU A 374 -22.46 -2.78 -5.25
CA LEU A 374 -22.48 -1.91 -4.06
C LEU A 374 -22.92 -2.66 -2.79
N ASP A 375 -23.77 -3.68 -2.92
CA ASP A 375 -24.24 -4.48 -1.79
C ASP A 375 -23.12 -5.38 -1.19
N ASP A 376 -22.04 -5.61 -1.94
CA ASP A 376 -20.90 -6.42 -1.50
C ASP A 376 -19.87 -5.61 -0.70
N VAL A 377 -19.89 -4.27 -0.77
CA VAL A 377 -18.90 -3.42 -0.08
C VAL A 377 -19.02 -3.57 1.43
N GLY A 378 -17.95 -4.01 2.07
CA GLY A 378 -17.93 -4.19 3.52
C GLY A 378 -18.83 -5.31 4.03
N CYS A 379 -19.28 -6.22 3.15
CA CYS A 379 -20.23 -7.26 3.55
C CYS A 379 -19.61 -8.22 4.58
N ALA A 380 -20.47 -8.92 5.32
CA ALA A 380 -20.03 -9.82 6.39
C ALA A 380 -19.05 -10.92 5.91
N ALA A 381 -19.19 -11.39 4.67
CA ALA A 381 -18.28 -12.38 4.10
C ALA A 381 -16.87 -11.83 3.84
N HIS A 382 -16.77 -10.57 3.41
CA HIS A 382 -15.50 -9.89 3.22
C HIS A 382 -14.81 -9.64 4.57
N ARG A 383 -15.56 -9.12 5.54
CA ARG A 383 -15.11 -8.92 6.92
C ARG A 383 -14.69 -10.21 7.62
N ALA A 384 -15.35 -11.33 7.34
CA ALA A 384 -14.91 -12.64 7.83
C ALA A 384 -13.52 -13.05 7.29
N THR A 385 -13.21 -12.72 6.03
CA THR A 385 -11.88 -12.95 5.46
C THR A 385 -10.85 -11.99 6.05
N ALA A 386 -11.22 -10.74 6.31
CA ALA A 386 -10.34 -9.80 7.01
C ALA A 386 -10.06 -10.27 8.46
N ARG A 387 -11.05 -10.79 9.19
CA ARG A 387 -10.87 -11.43 10.50
C ARG A 387 -9.92 -12.62 10.43
N GLU A 388 -10.02 -13.47 9.40
CA GLU A 388 -9.06 -14.56 9.16
C GLU A 388 -7.64 -14.02 8.91
N ALA A 389 -7.52 -12.92 8.16
CA ALA A 389 -6.22 -12.29 7.94
C ALA A 389 -5.61 -11.72 9.23
N VAL A 390 -6.44 -11.13 10.12
CA VAL A 390 -6.01 -10.73 11.47
C VAL A 390 -5.48 -11.96 12.22
N GLN A 391 -6.26 -13.04 12.30
CA GLN A 391 -5.88 -14.27 13.00
C GLN A 391 -4.53 -14.85 12.54
N LYS A 392 -4.27 -14.84 11.23
CA LYS A 392 -3.03 -15.39 10.67
C LYS A 392 -1.84 -14.43 10.72
N SER A 393 -2.07 -13.11 10.80
CA SER A 393 -1.01 -12.09 10.82
C SER A 393 -0.37 -11.88 12.19
N LEU A 394 -1.12 -12.11 13.28
CA LEU A 394 -0.65 -11.88 14.64
C LEU A 394 0.50 -12.84 15.00
N VAL A 395 1.57 -12.29 15.59
CA VAL A 395 2.76 -13.04 16.00
C VAL A 395 2.90 -13.03 17.52
N LEU A 396 2.90 -14.20 18.14
CA LEU A 396 3.16 -14.37 19.57
C LEU A 396 4.67 -14.43 19.81
N LEU A 397 5.25 -13.37 20.39
CA LEU A 397 6.68 -13.28 20.66
C LEU A 397 7.08 -13.99 21.95
N LYS A 398 6.25 -13.87 22.98
CA LYS A 398 6.47 -14.37 24.34
C LYS A 398 5.15 -14.89 24.92
N ASN A 399 5.22 -16.00 25.67
CA ASN A 399 4.10 -16.55 26.43
C ASN A 399 4.63 -17.36 27.63
N ASP A 400 5.00 -16.67 28.71
CA ASP A 400 5.51 -17.28 29.94
C ASP A 400 4.36 -17.81 30.79
N ASN A 401 4.57 -18.95 31.46
CA ASN A 401 3.63 -19.57 32.41
C ASN A 401 2.20 -19.73 31.86
N ASP A 402 2.06 -20.00 30.56
CA ASP A 402 0.78 -20.14 29.87
C ASP A 402 -0.15 -18.92 30.11
N ALA A 403 0.41 -17.71 30.05
CA ALA A 403 -0.34 -16.47 30.22
C ALA A 403 -1.50 -16.35 29.19
N LEU A 404 -1.28 -16.82 27.97
CA LEU A 404 -2.28 -17.08 26.95
C LEU A 404 -2.43 -18.59 26.69
N PRO A 405 -3.64 -19.08 26.36
CA PRO A 405 -4.88 -18.31 26.14
C PRO A 405 -5.57 -17.88 27.45
N LEU A 406 -6.40 -16.84 27.36
CA LEU A 406 -7.28 -16.36 28.39
C LEU A 406 -8.50 -17.25 28.56
N SER A 407 -9.06 -17.30 29.77
CA SER A 407 -10.36 -17.92 30.00
C SER A 407 -11.48 -16.91 29.75
N LYS A 408 -12.53 -17.30 29.01
CA LYS A 408 -13.77 -16.52 28.88
C LYS A 408 -14.54 -16.36 30.21
N SER A 409 -14.15 -17.12 31.24
CA SER A 409 -14.66 -16.98 32.61
C SER A 409 -13.83 -16.02 33.48
N THR A 410 -12.90 -15.27 32.90
CA THR A 410 -12.06 -14.32 33.66
C THR A 410 -12.94 -13.20 34.21
N GLU A 411 -13.10 -13.15 35.53
CA GLU A 411 -14.06 -12.24 36.17
C GLU A 411 -13.69 -10.76 36.02
N ARG A 412 -12.38 -10.46 35.90
CA ARG A 412 -11.88 -9.08 35.78
C ARG A 412 -10.62 -9.01 34.91
N VAL A 413 -10.63 -8.10 33.97
CA VAL A 413 -9.52 -7.74 33.08
C VAL A 413 -9.32 -6.24 33.15
N LEU A 414 -8.10 -5.81 33.43
CA LEU A 414 -7.71 -4.41 33.23
C LEU A 414 -7.33 -4.22 31.76
N LEU A 415 -7.86 -3.19 31.12
CA LEU A 415 -7.52 -2.83 29.75
C LEU A 415 -6.96 -1.41 29.73
N ALA A 416 -5.77 -1.23 29.17
CA ALA A 416 -5.10 0.06 29.07
C ALA A 416 -4.38 0.25 27.74
N GLY A 417 -3.76 1.42 27.59
CA GLY A 417 -3.00 1.80 26.42
C GLY A 417 -3.86 2.49 25.38
N ARG A 418 -3.25 3.44 24.66
CA ARG A 418 -3.92 4.31 23.69
C ARG A 418 -4.51 3.57 22.49
N GLY A 419 -4.06 2.34 22.22
CA GLY A 419 -4.59 1.51 21.13
C GLY A 419 -5.78 0.64 21.51
N ALA A 420 -6.13 0.53 22.79
CA ALA A 420 -7.13 -0.44 23.24
C ALA A 420 -8.54 -0.19 22.66
N ASP A 421 -8.89 1.07 22.41
CA ASP A 421 -10.19 1.50 21.93
C ASP A 421 -10.08 2.52 20.79
N ASP A 422 -9.13 2.28 19.87
CA ASP A 422 -8.81 3.21 18.79
C ASP A 422 -8.70 2.46 17.45
N ILE A 423 -9.77 2.53 16.65
CA ILE A 423 -9.83 1.82 15.36
C ILE A 423 -8.83 2.41 14.34
N GLY A 424 -8.58 3.72 14.42
CA GLY A 424 -7.62 4.39 13.57
C GLY A 424 -6.18 3.93 13.80
N MET A 425 -5.74 3.83 15.05
CA MET A 425 -4.45 3.26 15.42
C MET A 425 -4.31 1.80 15.01
N GLN A 426 -5.40 1.02 15.10
CA GLN A 426 -5.46 -0.37 14.66
C GLN A 426 -5.32 -0.50 13.14
N CYS A 427 -5.80 0.47 12.36
CA CYS A 427 -5.74 0.43 10.89
C CYS A 427 -4.44 1.03 10.32
N GLY A 428 -3.83 2.01 10.99
CA GLY A 428 -2.59 2.64 10.53
C GLY A 428 -2.78 3.64 9.39
N GLY A 429 -1.69 3.94 8.68
CA GLY A 429 -1.71 4.83 7.51
C GLY A 429 -2.57 4.30 6.38
N TRP A 430 -2.85 5.14 5.38
CA TRP A 430 -3.70 4.81 4.24
C TRP A 430 -5.15 4.39 4.59
N THR A 431 -5.66 4.75 5.76
CA THR A 431 -7.04 4.43 6.15
C THR A 431 -7.91 5.69 6.15
N ILE A 432 -8.84 5.77 5.21
CA ILE A 432 -9.68 6.93 4.87
C ILE A 432 -8.86 8.14 4.41
N GLU A 433 -8.02 8.66 5.29
CA GLU A 433 -7.06 9.72 5.03
C GLU A 433 -5.68 9.16 4.71
N TRP A 434 -4.86 9.95 4.02
CA TRP A 434 -3.50 9.56 3.62
C TRP A 434 -2.63 9.06 4.80
N GLN A 435 -2.48 9.89 5.84
CA GLN A 435 -1.72 9.53 7.03
C GLN A 435 -2.48 8.60 7.97
N GLY A 436 -3.73 8.24 7.64
CA GLY A 436 -4.69 7.71 8.60
C GLY A 436 -5.06 8.77 9.66
N GLY A 437 -5.55 8.31 10.80
CA GLY A 437 -5.89 9.16 11.93
C GLY A 437 -6.13 8.34 13.18
N MET A 438 -6.00 8.96 14.35
CA MET A 438 -6.42 8.35 15.62
C MET A 438 -7.94 8.47 15.78
N GLY A 439 -8.53 7.59 16.57
CA GLY A 439 -9.93 7.61 16.96
C GLY A 439 -10.85 6.87 15.99
N ASP A 440 -12.14 7.20 16.08
CA ASP A 440 -13.22 6.58 15.31
C ASP A 440 -13.31 7.16 13.89
N ILE A 441 -12.41 6.69 13.02
CA ILE A 441 -12.29 7.19 11.63
C ILE A 441 -12.99 6.29 10.61
N VAL A 442 -13.29 5.03 10.95
CA VAL A 442 -13.89 4.03 10.06
C VAL A 442 -14.64 2.97 10.86
N ASP A 443 -15.74 2.47 10.31
CA ASP A 443 -16.53 1.40 10.93
C ASP A 443 -15.72 0.11 11.10
N GLY A 444 -15.55 -0.33 12.35
CA GLY A 444 -14.84 -1.56 12.70
C GLY A 444 -15.13 -2.02 14.12
N THR A 445 -14.39 -3.04 14.57
CA THR A 445 -14.41 -3.53 15.95
C THR A 445 -13.04 -3.28 16.55
N THR A 446 -12.97 -2.49 17.62
CA THR A 446 -11.72 -2.25 18.37
C THR A 446 -11.36 -3.48 19.20
N LEU A 447 -10.12 -3.53 19.74
CA LEU A 447 -9.75 -4.56 20.72
C LEU A 447 -10.68 -4.56 21.94
N ARG A 448 -11.07 -3.38 22.43
CA ARG A 448 -12.00 -3.23 23.55
C ARG A 448 -13.38 -3.79 23.22
N ASP A 449 -13.93 -3.44 22.06
CA ASP A 449 -15.24 -3.95 21.62
C ASP A 449 -15.22 -5.48 21.51
N ALA A 450 -14.15 -6.03 20.94
CA ALA A 450 -13.96 -7.47 20.83
C ALA A 450 -13.85 -8.13 22.22
N LEU A 451 -13.11 -7.55 23.16
CA LEU A 451 -13.02 -8.07 24.54
C LEU A 451 -14.36 -8.04 25.27
N ASN A 452 -15.14 -6.97 25.09
CA ASN A 452 -16.49 -6.84 25.66
C ASN A 452 -17.50 -7.83 25.03
N ALA A 453 -17.23 -8.34 23.83
CA ALA A 453 -18.04 -9.38 23.21
C ALA A 453 -17.72 -10.79 23.75
N GLU A 454 -16.46 -11.03 24.15
CA GLU A 454 -16.02 -12.32 24.70
C GLU A 454 -16.26 -12.47 26.21
N LEU A 455 -16.26 -11.36 26.94
CA LEU A 455 -16.45 -11.30 28.39
C LEU A 455 -17.78 -10.61 28.74
N SER A 456 -18.24 -10.75 29.98
CA SER A 456 -19.26 -9.83 30.46
C SER A 456 -18.71 -8.39 30.47
N SER A 457 -19.51 -7.41 30.04
CA SER A 457 -19.07 -6.00 29.96
C SER A 457 -18.61 -5.41 31.30
N GLU A 458 -19.10 -5.95 32.43
CA GLU A 458 -18.64 -5.56 33.78
C GLU A 458 -17.25 -6.12 34.14
N SER A 459 -16.72 -7.06 33.36
CA SER A 459 -15.41 -7.67 33.59
C SER A 459 -14.25 -6.85 33.03
N VAL A 460 -14.48 -5.98 32.04
CA VAL A 460 -13.43 -5.16 31.43
C VAL A 460 -13.39 -3.78 32.08
N ILE A 461 -12.35 -3.51 32.86
CA ILE A 461 -12.09 -2.19 33.46
C ILE A 461 -11.10 -1.47 32.56
N TYR A 462 -11.59 -0.47 31.83
CA TYR A 462 -10.80 0.26 30.84
C TYR A 462 -10.37 1.64 31.35
N ASP A 463 -9.08 1.93 31.25
CA ASP A 463 -8.51 3.27 31.35
C ASP A 463 -7.28 3.35 30.44
N SER A 464 -7.30 4.23 29.42
CA SER A 464 -6.22 4.31 28.42
C SER A 464 -4.86 4.65 29.04
N THR A 465 -4.85 5.35 30.19
CA THR A 465 -3.64 5.81 30.89
C THR A 465 -3.21 4.88 32.05
N ALA A 466 -3.91 3.75 32.20
CA ALA A 466 -3.72 2.76 33.26
C ALA A 466 -3.93 3.30 34.70
N GLU A 467 -4.81 4.28 34.88
CA GLU A 467 -5.14 4.86 36.20
C GLU A 467 -6.21 4.02 36.93
N PHE A 468 -5.83 2.83 37.38
CA PHE A 468 -6.75 1.85 37.99
C PHE A 468 -7.03 2.05 39.50
N GLY A 469 -6.37 3.00 40.16
CA GLY A 469 -6.50 3.19 41.61
C GLY A 469 -6.08 1.94 42.40
N ASP A 470 -6.84 1.54 43.42
CA ASP A 470 -6.54 0.33 44.22
C ASP A 470 -7.03 -0.98 43.57
N VAL A 471 -7.50 -0.94 42.33
CA VAL A 471 -8.03 -2.12 41.64
C VAL A 471 -6.88 -3.06 41.25
N HIS A 472 -7.05 -4.35 41.54
CA HIS A 472 -6.18 -5.42 41.07
C HIS A 472 -7.01 -6.46 40.31
N ALA A 473 -6.43 -7.08 39.29
CA ALA A 473 -7.09 -8.09 38.46
C ALA A 473 -6.17 -9.29 38.14
N PRO A 474 -6.74 -10.46 37.82
CA PRO A 474 -5.95 -11.62 37.37
C PRO A 474 -5.27 -11.41 36.00
N VAL A 475 -5.73 -10.44 35.20
CA VAL A 475 -5.22 -10.14 33.87
C VAL A 475 -5.20 -8.64 33.64
N GLY A 476 -4.08 -8.12 33.12
CA GLY A 476 -3.99 -6.81 32.50
C GLY A 476 -3.62 -6.96 31.03
N ILE A 477 -4.33 -6.26 30.15
CA ILE A 477 -4.04 -6.17 28.72
C ILE A 477 -3.70 -4.72 28.41
N VAL A 478 -2.57 -4.48 27.76
CA VAL A 478 -2.15 -3.13 27.35
C VAL A 478 -1.92 -3.11 25.85
N ALA A 479 -2.67 -2.27 25.14
CA ALA A 479 -2.53 -2.08 23.69
C ALA A 479 -1.82 -0.77 23.37
N VAL A 480 -0.61 -0.89 22.84
CA VAL A 480 0.36 0.19 22.63
C VAL A 480 0.91 0.17 21.20
N GLY A 481 1.71 1.17 20.81
CA GLY A 481 2.52 1.05 19.59
C GLY A 481 2.73 2.35 18.84
N GLU A 482 2.57 2.36 17.53
CA GLU A 482 2.76 3.54 16.68
C GLU A 482 1.42 4.21 16.35
N ALA A 483 1.39 5.54 16.28
CA ALA A 483 0.27 6.24 15.64
C ALA A 483 0.30 6.00 14.12
N PRO A 484 -0.82 6.15 13.41
CA PRO A 484 -0.84 6.09 11.95
C PRO A 484 0.14 7.06 11.29
N TYR A 485 0.79 6.59 10.22
CA TYR A 485 1.67 7.38 9.36
C TYR A 485 1.72 6.74 7.97
N ALA A 486 2.10 7.53 6.97
CA ALA A 486 2.40 7.05 5.63
C ALA A 486 3.62 7.78 5.04
N GLU A 487 4.36 7.09 4.17
CA GLU A 487 5.51 7.66 3.44
C GLU A 487 6.59 8.21 4.39
N GLY A 488 7.34 9.23 3.96
CA GLY A 488 8.43 9.81 4.76
C GLY A 488 7.99 10.46 6.09
N PHE A 489 6.71 10.70 6.33
CA PHE A 489 6.21 11.09 7.66
C PHE A 489 6.40 9.99 8.71
N GLY A 490 6.50 8.74 8.25
CA GLY A 490 6.85 7.60 9.07
C GLY A 490 8.35 7.38 9.25
N ASP A 491 9.23 8.15 8.60
CA ASP A 491 10.67 7.96 8.79
C ASP A 491 11.07 8.27 10.23
N ASN A 492 11.68 7.30 10.91
CA ASN A 492 11.99 7.44 12.33
C ASN A 492 13.28 6.72 12.72
N GLY A 493 14.26 7.47 13.23
CA GLY A 493 15.53 6.95 13.71
C GLY A 493 15.47 6.42 15.15
N HIS A 494 14.38 6.69 15.86
CA HIS A 494 14.13 6.33 17.24
C HIS A 494 12.89 5.42 17.34
N LEU A 495 13.05 4.19 16.88
CA LEU A 495 12.00 3.17 16.85
C LEU A 495 11.75 2.56 18.24
N VAL A 496 11.26 3.35 19.18
CA VAL A 496 10.88 2.92 20.54
C VAL A 496 9.41 3.25 20.79
N LEU A 497 8.82 2.66 21.83
CA LEU A 497 7.51 3.08 22.32
C LEU A 497 7.60 4.49 22.93
N CYS A 498 6.52 5.27 22.82
CA CYS A 498 6.46 6.57 23.48
C CYS A 498 6.37 6.41 25.00
N ASP A 499 6.71 7.48 25.74
CA ASP A 499 6.70 7.48 27.21
C ASP A 499 5.31 7.11 27.80
N GLU A 500 4.23 7.52 27.13
CA GLU A 500 2.86 7.19 27.55
C GLU A 500 2.59 5.68 27.47
N ASP A 501 3.00 5.02 26.38
CA ASP A 501 2.85 3.58 26.19
C ASP A 501 3.71 2.78 27.18
N ILE A 502 4.94 3.23 27.43
CA ILE A 502 5.82 2.62 28.44
C ILE A 502 5.19 2.74 29.83
N ALA A 503 4.69 3.93 30.20
CA ALA A 503 4.05 4.15 31.48
C ALA A 503 2.77 3.31 31.64
N ALA A 504 1.96 3.14 30.58
CA ALA A 504 0.77 2.30 30.62
C ALA A 504 1.11 0.83 30.90
N ILE A 505 2.20 0.30 30.30
CA ILE A 505 2.70 -1.05 30.56
C ILE A 505 3.15 -1.20 32.02
N GLU A 506 3.97 -0.28 32.52
CA GLU A 506 4.51 -0.33 33.88
C GLU A 506 3.43 -0.19 34.96
N LYS A 507 2.50 0.75 34.78
CA LYS A 507 1.36 0.91 35.69
C LYS A 507 0.50 -0.35 35.68
N THR A 508 0.10 -0.86 34.52
CA THR A 508 -0.74 -2.06 34.45
C THR A 508 -0.07 -3.29 35.08
N ARG A 509 1.25 -3.47 34.90
CA ARG A 509 2.03 -4.53 35.56
C ARG A 509 1.86 -4.53 37.08
N ALA A 510 1.73 -3.35 37.70
CA ALA A 510 1.56 -3.21 39.15
C ALA A 510 0.16 -3.59 39.64
N HIS A 511 -0.82 -3.67 38.74
CA HIS A 511 -2.23 -3.94 39.04
C HIS A 511 -2.73 -5.32 38.56
N CYS A 512 -1.85 -6.18 38.04
CA CYS A 512 -2.25 -7.50 37.57
C CYS A 512 -1.28 -8.65 37.86
N ASP A 513 -1.85 -9.85 37.95
CA ASP A 513 -1.08 -11.10 38.08
C ASP A 513 -0.36 -11.44 36.77
N ARG A 514 -1.09 -11.35 35.65
CA ARG A 514 -0.62 -11.64 34.29
C ARG A 514 -0.76 -10.42 33.39
N LEU A 515 0.34 -9.98 32.81
CA LEU A 515 0.39 -8.85 31.88
C LEU A 515 0.52 -9.34 30.43
N ILE A 516 -0.42 -8.93 29.58
CA ILE A 516 -0.41 -9.17 28.15
C ILE A 516 -0.21 -7.82 27.45
N VAL A 517 0.79 -7.73 26.59
CA VAL A 517 1.01 -6.54 25.75
C VAL A 517 0.64 -6.87 24.31
N VAL A 518 -0.21 -6.03 23.70
CA VAL A 518 -0.56 -6.07 22.27
C VAL A 518 0.07 -4.86 21.59
N LEU A 519 0.94 -5.10 20.61
CA LEU A 519 1.67 -4.06 19.91
C LEU A 519 1.06 -3.81 18.52
N PHE A 520 0.53 -2.60 18.29
CA PHE A 520 0.14 -2.09 16.98
C PHE A 520 1.27 -1.32 16.33
N SER A 521 1.85 -1.82 15.25
CA SER A 521 3.02 -1.17 14.63
C SER A 521 3.15 -1.51 13.15
N GLY A 522 3.69 -0.59 12.37
CA GLY A 522 4.00 -0.81 10.96
C GLY A 522 5.32 -1.57 10.74
N ARG A 523 6.07 -1.85 11.81
CA ARG A 523 7.45 -2.35 11.76
C ARG A 523 7.91 -2.82 13.14
N PRO A 524 9.02 -3.57 13.23
CA PRO A 524 9.66 -3.86 14.51
C PRO A 524 10.05 -2.57 15.27
N LEU A 525 9.86 -2.57 16.59
CA LEU A 525 10.33 -1.53 17.51
C LEU A 525 11.34 -2.11 18.51
N VAL A 526 12.19 -1.27 19.11
CA VAL A 526 13.06 -1.64 20.22
C VAL A 526 12.23 -1.75 21.50
N ILE A 527 11.88 -2.98 21.86
CA ILE A 527 10.96 -3.32 22.96
C ILE A 527 11.58 -4.25 24.01
N THR A 528 12.92 -4.33 24.06
CA THR A 528 13.67 -5.30 24.89
C THR A 528 13.25 -5.24 26.36
N GLU A 529 13.02 -4.05 26.90
CA GLU A 529 12.61 -3.86 28.30
C GLU A 529 11.15 -4.24 28.53
N GLN A 530 10.25 -3.88 27.61
CA GLN A 530 8.82 -4.15 27.71
C GLN A 530 8.49 -5.64 27.56
N VAL A 531 9.21 -6.35 26.70
CA VAL A 531 9.13 -7.82 26.58
C VAL A 531 9.55 -8.51 27.88
N ALA A 532 10.49 -7.96 28.63
CA ALA A 532 10.90 -8.52 29.92
C ALA A 532 9.80 -8.37 30.99
N LEU A 533 9.01 -7.29 30.93
CA LEU A 533 7.91 -7.01 31.87
C LEU A 533 6.64 -7.82 31.59
N ALA A 534 6.35 -8.10 30.32
CA ALA A 534 5.13 -8.79 29.90
C ALA A 534 5.20 -10.30 30.15
N ASP A 535 4.10 -10.93 30.55
CA ASP A 535 3.99 -12.40 30.60
C ASP A 535 3.67 -12.97 29.21
N ALA A 536 2.88 -12.25 28.41
CA ALA A 536 2.74 -12.49 26.98
C ALA A 536 2.89 -11.22 26.15
N PHE A 537 3.51 -11.33 24.97
CA PHE A 537 3.71 -10.21 24.07
C PHE A 537 3.27 -10.60 22.65
N VAL A 538 2.26 -9.90 22.14
CA VAL A 538 1.65 -10.14 20.83
C VAL A 538 1.92 -8.96 19.92
N VAL A 539 2.41 -9.23 18.72
CA VAL A 539 2.53 -8.23 17.65
C VAL A 539 1.31 -8.39 16.75
N ALA A 540 0.48 -7.35 16.71
CA ALA A 540 -0.71 -7.30 15.87
C ALA A 540 -0.48 -6.58 14.53
N TRP A 541 0.69 -5.96 14.36
CA TRP A 541 0.98 -5.08 13.24
C TRP A 541 -0.06 -3.95 13.16
N TRP A 542 -0.58 -3.63 11.98
CA TRP A 542 -1.82 -2.89 11.83
C TRP A 542 -2.87 -3.83 11.22
N PRO A 543 -3.75 -4.43 12.05
CA PRO A 543 -4.62 -5.52 11.61
C PRO A 543 -5.87 -5.08 10.82
N GLY A 544 -6.16 -3.77 10.70
CA GLY A 544 -7.35 -3.30 9.99
C GLY A 544 -8.60 -3.29 10.87
N THR A 545 -9.80 -3.45 10.32
CA THR A 545 -11.06 -3.18 11.06
C THR A 545 -11.55 -4.31 11.96
N GLU A 546 -11.02 -5.52 11.82
CA GLU A 546 -11.65 -6.73 12.39
C GLU A 546 -11.02 -7.17 13.72
N GLY A 547 -11.17 -6.36 14.77
CA GLY A 547 -10.54 -6.59 16.07
C GLY A 547 -10.94 -7.90 16.77
N ALA A 548 -12.10 -8.49 16.40
CA ALA A 548 -12.52 -9.81 16.86
C ALA A 548 -11.50 -10.92 16.50
N GLY A 549 -10.73 -10.75 15.42
CA GLY A 549 -9.66 -11.68 15.04
C GLY A 549 -8.52 -11.72 16.07
N MET A 550 -8.33 -10.64 16.84
CA MET A 550 -7.35 -10.62 17.93
C MET A 550 -7.84 -11.44 19.12
N THR A 551 -9.10 -11.27 19.52
CA THR A 551 -9.64 -11.99 20.67
C THR A 551 -9.80 -13.49 20.41
N ASP A 552 -10.06 -13.91 19.16
CA ASP A 552 -10.02 -15.32 18.78
C ASP A 552 -8.72 -16.02 19.21
N LEU A 553 -7.60 -15.31 19.08
CA LEU A 553 -6.28 -15.80 19.46
C LEU A 553 -6.05 -15.66 20.98
N LEU A 554 -6.40 -14.50 21.55
CA LEU A 554 -6.19 -14.23 22.98
C LEU A 554 -6.97 -15.21 23.86
N PHE A 555 -8.15 -15.68 23.43
CA PHE A 555 -8.94 -16.69 24.15
C PHE A 555 -8.72 -18.13 23.66
N GLY A 556 -7.86 -18.33 22.65
CA GLY A 556 -7.49 -19.66 22.15
C GLY A 556 -8.57 -20.37 21.35
N ASP A 557 -9.55 -19.64 20.80
CA ASP A 557 -10.49 -20.18 19.81
C ASP A 557 -9.76 -20.52 18.51
N VAL A 558 -8.70 -19.77 18.21
CA VAL A 558 -7.75 -20.00 17.12
C VAL A 558 -6.33 -20.00 17.69
N ALA A 559 -5.46 -20.86 17.17
CA ALA A 559 -4.04 -20.88 17.56
C ALA A 559 -3.24 -19.82 16.78
N PHE A 560 -2.23 -19.23 17.42
CA PHE A 560 -1.26 -18.38 16.74
C PHE A 560 -0.51 -19.18 15.67
N THR A 561 -0.42 -18.60 14.47
CA THR A 561 0.30 -19.21 13.33
C THR A 561 1.28 -18.25 12.69
N GLY A 562 1.08 -16.94 12.86
CA GLY A 562 1.94 -15.90 12.30
C GLY A 562 3.39 -16.03 12.75
N LYS A 563 4.31 -15.72 11.82
CA LYS A 563 5.76 -15.72 12.04
C LYS A 563 6.36 -14.38 11.63
N LEU A 564 7.41 -13.95 12.33
CA LEU A 564 8.12 -12.73 11.98
C LEU A 564 8.68 -12.80 10.56
N ASN A 565 8.27 -11.84 9.74
CA ASN A 565 8.75 -11.61 8.37
C ASN A 565 9.84 -10.53 8.29
N HIS A 566 10.25 -9.99 9.45
CA HIS A 566 11.37 -9.08 9.64
C HIS A 566 12.16 -9.50 10.88
N SER A 567 13.48 -9.31 10.85
CA SER A 567 14.34 -9.53 12.01
C SER A 567 14.06 -8.47 13.07
N TRP A 568 13.85 -8.86 14.33
CA TRP A 568 13.47 -7.93 15.40
C TRP A 568 14.70 -7.39 16.15
N PRO A 569 15.00 -6.08 16.11
CA PRO A 569 16.18 -5.53 16.77
C PRO A 569 16.04 -5.55 18.30
N ARG A 570 17.15 -5.80 18.97
CA ARG A 570 17.34 -5.64 20.42
C ARG A 570 17.57 -4.17 20.80
N SER A 571 18.17 -3.40 19.92
CA SER A 571 18.60 -2.02 20.17
C SER A 571 18.77 -1.25 18.85
N LEU A 572 18.73 0.08 18.94
CA LEU A 572 18.82 0.96 17.76
C LEU A 572 20.16 0.85 17.02
N ASP A 573 21.22 0.49 17.74
CA ASP A 573 22.56 0.27 17.16
C ASP A 573 22.62 -0.95 16.24
N GLN A 574 21.60 -1.81 16.21
CA GLN A 574 21.50 -2.90 15.25
C GLN A 574 20.91 -2.47 13.90
N LEU A 575 20.46 -1.23 13.73
CA LEU A 575 19.87 -0.76 12.47
C LEU A 575 20.93 -0.12 11.56
N PRO A 576 20.86 -0.28 10.22
CA PRO A 576 19.85 -1.02 9.42
C PRO A 576 20.05 -2.55 9.46
N LEU A 577 19.23 -3.33 8.73
CA LEU A 577 19.30 -4.80 8.74
C LEU A 577 20.69 -5.37 8.40
N SER A 578 21.47 -4.69 7.55
CA SER A 578 22.84 -5.10 7.26
C SER A 578 23.74 -5.04 8.50
N ARG A 579 23.53 -4.06 9.38
CA ARG A 579 24.21 -3.95 10.67
C ARG A 579 23.71 -5.01 11.63
N LEU A 580 22.41 -5.29 11.68
CA LEU A 580 21.83 -6.37 12.50
C LEU A 580 22.46 -7.72 12.15
N LYS A 581 22.60 -8.03 10.85
CA LYS A 581 23.22 -9.27 10.37
C LYS A 581 24.71 -9.39 10.71
N ALA A 582 25.41 -8.27 10.82
CA ALA A 582 26.84 -8.21 11.14
C ALA A 582 27.11 -8.00 12.65
N HIS A 583 26.07 -7.86 13.47
CA HIS A 583 26.20 -7.51 14.88
C HIS A 583 26.64 -8.71 15.75
N ASP A 584 27.45 -8.45 16.78
CA ASP A 584 27.97 -9.50 17.69
C ASP A 584 26.86 -10.15 18.54
N GLN A 585 25.83 -9.38 18.90
CA GLN A 585 24.63 -9.89 19.56
C GLN A 585 23.55 -10.24 18.54
N PRO A 586 22.85 -11.38 18.69
CA PRO A 586 21.74 -11.73 17.81
C PRO A 586 20.58 -10.73 17.96
N PRO A 587 19.64 -10.71 16.99
CA PRO A 587 18.37 -9.99 17.16
C PRO A 587 17.65 -10.39 18.45
N LEU A 588 16.73 -9.54 18.93
CA LEU A 588 15.87 -9.89 20.06
C LEU A 588 15.03 -11.12 19.73
N PHE A 589 14.42 -11.11 18.55
CA PHE A 589 13.73 -12.24 17.95
C PHE A 589 14.22 -12.44 16.51
N PRO A 590 14.66 -13.64 16.14
CA PRO A 590 15.11 -13.90 14.78
C PRO A 590 13.94 -13.87 13.79
N LEU A 591 14.28 -13.66 12.51
CA LEU A 591 13.37 -13.88 11.40
C LEU A 591 12.73 -15.28 11.48
N GLY A 592 11.42 -15.36 11.25
CA GLY A 592 10.63 -16.58 11.38
C GLY A 592 10.21 -16.95 12.80
N HIS A 593 10.57 -16.15 13.82
CA HIS A 593 10.11 -16.38 15.19
C HIS A 593 8.59 -16.19 15.33
N GLY A 594 7.99 -16.98 16.21
CA GLY A 594 6.58 -16.93 16.61
C GLY A 594 6.28 -18.21 17.36
N LEU A 595 5.69 -18.13 18.55
CA LEU A 595 5.42 -19.29 19.41
C LEU A 595 4.28 -20.17 18.90
#